data_AF-A0A0B2BRM6-F1
#
_entry.id   AF-A0A0B2BRM6-F1
#
_cell.length_a   1.000
_cell.length_b   1.000
_cell.length_c   1.000
_cell.angle_alpha   90.00
_cell.angle_beta   90.00
_cell.angle_gamma   90.00
#
_symmetry.space_group_name_H-M   'P 1'
#
loop_
_entity.id
_entity.type
_entity.pdbx_description
1 polymer ?
#
loop_
_entity_poly.entity_id
_entity_poly.type
_entity_poly.pdbx_seq_one_letter_code
_entity_poly.pdbx_strand_id
1 'polypeptide(L)'
;MDEGARQRVGARFAEAMAAHFPQVEGRFAESLPLDATVAARLAHTLVASLRLSRAQMWRVDKPVGTDGYLPLTLTLDVTDGATGEVVFSHTRSEIAQGTWAPEAVAGEIAARLPDQLDATMQRLVADAAATWQPWVQQMRVIGRAEDALIIDGGRDRGLRVGDSIGTDGRVTWVGPDYAAVRTVLSRPEIGEVLSRRAASPATSLARPAVLPVIAAVPPGYAIPYLQQIFGEELARGGQYMPVPVNPAFSRLRTLALEEAQAPPAPARSLPDFIATLQIVALPSAAFASNVPGVMIERHEAHAFATLADRSGRIVGAFHGTGRITDEVAGDMRHSVQQRRDTAVRNALNDLADRIGAFRPETGFVELADGGDAPLIADPGGVLPLGAQMPVLRRVSGIDGRRDVLVPVGDIRTLAAEPAGIRAAQAGLGQVGLRRGDLVPTLRGGPPLRSRRALMRCRGADGALALDTRGGVAMTAWPMAAELGFAGGAGVALFDGDLPARLAGLGVEFGEWKDFPAATARDPQECFTPVIGIVPAAAGGYDLTVGYTLFGGGTIAGAKLAGGGLQSLLTPSRMPADAPAEAVSAMLQFDLVEQVLPLALKAAGGLSLGD
;
A
#
# COMPACT_ATOMS: atom_id res chain seq x y z
N MET A 1 -4.56 -8.67 26.72
CA MET A 1 -3.40 -9.29 27.40
C MET A 1 -2.72 -8.22 28.22
N ASP A 2 -2.43 -8.47 29.49
CA ASP A 2 -1.71 -7.52 30.35
C ASP A 2 -0.20 -7.45 30.02
N GLU A 3 0.56 -6.59 30.70
CA GLU A 3 2.01 -6.47 30.51
C GLU A 3 2.77 -7.74 30.95
N GLY A 4 2.38 -8.36 32.06
CA GLY A 4 3.07 -9.54 32.58
C GLY A 4 2.96 -10.75 31.65
N ALA A 5 1.79 -10.96 31.03
CA ALA A 5 1.60 -11.99 30.02
C ALA A 5 2.41 -11.72 28.74
N ARG A 6 2.53 -10.45 28.32
CA ARG A 6 3.39 -10.06 27.19
C ARG A 6 4.86 -10.37 27.46
N GLN A 7 5.35 -10.06 28.66
CA GLN A 7 6.74 -10.34 29.05
C GLN A 7 7.03 -11.85 29.07
N ARG A 8 6.09 -12.67 29.59
CA ARG A 8 6.24 -14.15 29.58
C ARG A 8 6.31 -14.70 28.16
N VAL A 9 5.44 -14.25 27.25
CA VAL A 9 5.49 -14.66 25.84
C VAL A 9 6.79 -14.20 25.19
N GLY A 10 7.26 -12.99 25.48
CA GLY A 10 8.53 -12.47 24.97
C GLY A 10 9.74 -13.29 25.42
N ALA A 11 9.81 -13.69 26.70
CA ALA A 11 10.88 -14.54 27.21
C ALA A 11 10.88 -15.92 26.54
N ARG A 12 9.70 -16.55 26.43
CA ARG A 12 9.52 -17.84 25.74
C ARG A 12 9.92 -17.77 24.25
N PHE A 13 9.62 -16.65 23.59
CA PHE A 13 10.03 -16.41 22.21
C PHE A 13 11.55 -16.31 22.09
N ALA A 14 12.22 -15.57 22.99
CA ALA A 14 13.68 -15.47 23.00
C ALA A 14 14.35 -16.83 23.23
N GLU A 15 13.84 -17.64 24.16
CA GLU A 15 14.30 -19.02 24.39
C GLU A 15 14.16 -19.89 23.12
N ALA A 16 13.01 -19.83 22.46
CA ALA A 16 12.77 -20.56 21.22
C ALA A 16 13.73 -20.11 20.10
N MET A 17 13.92 -18.80 19.94
CA MET A 17 14.86 -18.25 18.95
C MET A 17 16.28 -18.75 19.20
N ALA A 18 16.78 -18.67 20.44
CA ALA A 18 18.12 -19.15 20.80
C ALA A 18 18.29 -20.66 20.58
N ALA A 19 17.23 -21.45 20.77
CA ALA A 19 17.27 -22.90 20.56
C ALA A 19 17.36 -23.30 19.07
N HIS A 20 16.77 -22.51 18.17
CA HIS A 20 16.65 -22.85 16.75
C HIS A 20 17.56 -22.05 15.81
N PHE A 21 18.02 -20.87 16.22
CA PHE A 21 18.90 -20.00 15.43
C PHE A 21 20.27 -19.89 16.11
N PRO A 22 21.33 -20.53 15.58
CA PRO A 22 22.65 -20.60 16.23
C PRO A 22 23.40 -19.26 16.28
N GLN A 23 22.90 -18.23 15.59
CA GLN A 23 23.49 -16.90 15.49
C GLN A 23 22.78 -15.86 16.40
N VAL A 24 21.82 -16.30 17.23
CA VAL A 24 21.13 -15.39 18.15
C VAL A 24 22.07 -15.01 19.29
N GLU A 25 22.12 -13.71 19.55
CA GLU A 25 22.92 -13.11 20.62
C GLU A 25 22.01 -12.72 21.79
N GLY A 26 22.57 -12.72 23.01
CA GLY A 26 21.83 -12.33 24.20
C GLY A 26 21.69 -10.81 24.34
N ARG A 27 22.54 -10.05 23.64
CA ARG A 27 22.55 -8.59 23.58
C ARG A 27 22.75 -8.10 22.15
N PHE A 28 22.34 -6.87 21.89
CA PHE A 28 22.51 -6.25 20.58
C PHE A 28 24.00 -6.08 20.24
N ALA A 29 24.42 -6.60 19.08
CA ALA A 29 25.79 -6.49 18.57
C ALA A 29 26.87 -7.07 19.51
N GLU A 30 26.54 -8.12 20.27
CA GLU A 30 27.42 -8.74 21.26
C GLU A 30 28.71 -9.30 20.64
N SER A 31 28.64 -9.82 19.42
CA SER A 31 29.81 -10.37 18.71
C SER A 31 30.73 -9.33 18.09
N LEU A 32 30.34 -8.05 18.05
CA LEU A 32 31.15 -7.00 17.45
C LEU A 32 32.19 -6.43 18.45
N PRO A 33 33.35 -5.98 17.95
CA PRO A 33 34.34 -5.31 18.78
C PRO A 33 33.75 -4.12 19.56
N LEU A 34 34.25 -3.88 20.78
CA LEU A 34 33.79 -2.77 21.62
C LEU A 34 34.02 -1.40 20.96
N ASP A 35 35.00 -1.28 20.07
CA ASP A 35 35.32 -0.09 19.28
C ASP A 35 34.56 0.00 17.95
N ALA A 36 33.72 -0.99 17.62
CA ALA A 36 32.85 -0.92 16.45
C ALA A 36 31.95 0.32 16.53
N THR A 37 31.93 1.10 15.45
CA THR A 37 31.10 2.30 15.38
C THR A 37 29.62 1.95 15.52
N VAL A 38 28.84 2.89 16.02
CA VAL A 38 27.37 2.76 16.11
C VAL A 38 26.75 2.33 14.78
N ALA A 39 27.20 2.93 13.68
CA ALA A 39 26.72 2.60 12.34
C ALA A 39 27.06 1.14 11.95
N ALA A 40 28.26 0.66 12.31
CA ALA A 40 28.65 -0.73 12.08
C ALA A 40 27.80 -1.70 12.91
N ARG A 41 27.52 -1.37 14.18
CA ARG A 41 26.66 -2.21 15.04
C ARG A 41 25.25 -2.36 14.47
N LEU A 42 24.66 -1.26 14.01
CA LEU A 42 23.34 -1.29 13.38
C LEU A 42 23.32 -2.07 12.07
N ALA A 43 24.33 -1.86 11.20
CA ALA A 43 24.39 -2.48 9.87
C ALA A 43 24.70 -3.99 9.90
N HIS A 44 25.14 -4.53 11.03
CA HIS A 44 25.52 -5.93 11.18
C HIS A 44 24.62 -6.72 12.13
N THR A 45 23.54 -6.11 12.64
CA THR A 45 22.63 -6.78 13.59
C THR A 45 21.21 -6.86 13.03
N LEU A 46 20.61 -8.03 13.15
CA LEU A 46 19.22 -8.29 12.80
C LEU A 46 18.38 -8.46 14.07
N VAL A 47 17.16 -7.92 14.06
CA VAL A 47 16.22 -7.95 15.18
C VAL A 47 15.06 -8.87 14.82
N ALA A 48 14.86 -9.93 15.60
CA ALA A 48 13.70 -10.80 15.46
C ALA A 48 12.53 -10.31 16.32
N SER A 49 11.31 -10.37 15.80
CA SER A 49 10.10 -9.96 16.50
C SER A 49 8.95 -10.93 16.25
N LEU A 50 8.15 -11.13 17.28
CA LEU A 50 6.93 -11.95 17.23
C LEU A 50 5.70 -11.05 17.22
N ARG A 51 4.78 -11.33 16.30
CA ARG A 51 3.55 -10.58 16.13
C ARG A 51 2.35 -11.51 16.11
N LEU A 52 1.35 -11.22 16.97
CA LEU A 52 0.05 -11.89 16.97
C LEU A 52 -0.87 -11.19 15.97
N SER A 53 -0.95 -11.77 14.76
CA SER A 53 -1.73 -11.24 13.63
C SER A 53 -3.23 -11.50 13.77
N ARG A 54 -3.63 -12.61 14.40
CA ARG A 54 -5.04 -12.98 14.59
C ARG A 54 -5.22 -13.73 15.90
N ALA A 55 -6.20 -13.34 16.69
CA ALA A 55 -6.74 -14.11 17.80
C ALA A 55 -8.20 -13.68 18.00
N GLN A 56 -9.11 -14.31 17.25
CA GLN A 56 -10.53 -13.96 17.29
C GLN A 56 -11.35 -15.19 17.61
N MET A 57 -12.38 -15.02 18.44
CA MET A 57 -13.32 -16.08 18.75
C MET A 57 -14.41 -16.15 17.69
N TRP A 58 -14.61 -17.33 17.13
CA TRP A 58 -15.78 -17.69 16.34
C TRP A 58 -16.67 -18.65 17.11
N ARG A 59 -17.95 -18.62 16.78
CA ARG A 59 -19.06 -19.31 17.42
C ARG A 59 -20.04 -19.76 16.35
N VAL A 60 -20.41 -21.03 16.38
CA VAL A 60 -21.46 -21.59 15.53
C VAL A 60 -22.47 -22.25 16.45
N ASP A 61 -23.65 -21.65 16.52
CA ASP A 61 -24.72 -22.16 17.38
C ASP A 61 -25.38 -23.37 16.71
N LYS A 62 -25.56 -24.45 17.48
CA LYS A 62 -26.16 -25.72 17.04
C LYS A 62 -27.19 -26.20 18.07
N PRO A 63 -28.12 -27.10 17.69
CA PRO A 63 -29.10 -27.66 18.64
C PRO A 63 -28.48 -28.39 19.85
N VAL A 64 -27.26 -28.93 19.69
CA VAL A 64 -26.56 -29.72 20.72
C VAL A 64 -25.55 -28.89 21.56
N GLY A 65 -25.46 -27.58 21.33
CA GLY A 65 -24.49 -26.69 21.95
C GLY A 65 -23.89 -25.69 20.94
N THR A 66 -22.92 -24.90 21.37
CA THR A 66 -22.23 -23.94 20.49
C THR A 66 -20.81 -24.42 20.25
N ASP A 67 -20.42 -24.56 18.98
CA ASP A 67 -19.02 -24.73 18.64
C ASP A 67 -18.30 -23.41 18.79
N GLY A 68 -17.16 -23.42 19.47
CA GLY A 68 -16.25 -22.30 19.50
C GLY A 68 -14.98 -22.60 18.73
N TYR A 69 -14.48 -21.62 17.99
CA TYR A 69 -13.20 -21.68 17.29
C TYR A 69 -12.34 -20.48 17.68
N LEU A 70 -11.04 -20.71 17.80
CA LEU A 70 -10.02 -19.69 18.03
C LEU A 70 -8.96 -19.85 16.93
N PRO A 71 -9.20 -19.29 15.73
CA PRO A 71 -8.15 -19.09 14.76
C PRO A 71 -7.09 -18.13 15.31
N LEU A 72 -5.86 -18.61 15.37
CA LEU A 72 -4.68 -17.91 15.84
C LEU A 72 -3.65 -17.84 14.72
N THR A 73 -3.15 -16.64 14.43
CA THR A 73 -2.09 -16.42 13.43
C THR A 73 -0.95 -15.66 14.08
N LEU A 74 0.25 -16.22 14.03
CA LEU A 74 1.48 -15.58 14.47
C LEU A 74 2.41 -15.36 13.28
N THR A 75 3.14 -14.26 13.31
CA THR A 75 4.16 -13.91 12.32
C THR A 75 5.46 -13.60 13.04
N LEU A 76 6.55 -14.16 12.54
CA LEU A 76 7.92 -13.87 12.96
C LEU A 76 8.54 -13.00 11.87
N ASP A 77 8.93 -11.78 12.24
CA ASP A 77 9.61 -10.83 11.36
C ASP A 77 11.06 -10.65 11.86
N VAL A 78 12.04 -10.94 11.01
CA VAL A 78 13.45 -10.56 11.22
C VAL A 78 13.70 -9.27 10.46
N THR A 79 14.30 -8.28 11.10
CA THR A 79 14.40 -6.90 10.59
C THR A 79 15.84 -6.41 10.69
N ASP A 80 16.31 -5.67 9.69
CA ASP A 80 17.61 -4.99 9.73
C ASP A 80 17.57 -3.83 10.74
N GLY A 81 18.52 -3.80 11.69
CA GLY A 81 18.56 -2.79 12.74
C GLY A 81 18.87 -1.37 12.22
N ALA A 82 19.59 -1.24 11.12
CA ALA A 82 19.94 0.03 10.51
C ALA A 82 18.83 0.58 9.61
N THR A 83 18.26 -0.24 8.74
CA THR A 83 17.32 0.20 7.68
C THR A 83 15.85 -0.03 8.03
N GLY A 84 15.58 -0.94 8.97
CA GLY A 84 14.21 -1.32 9.31
C GLY A 84 13.48 -2.16 8.29
N GLU A 85 14.18 -2.62 7.28
CA GLU A 85 13.65 -3.54 6.29
C GLU A 85 13.39 -4.90 6.95
N VAL A 86 12.19 -5.45 6.78
CA VAL A 86 11.91 -6.84 7.18
C VAL A 86 12.60 -7.74 6.17
N VAL A 87 13.59 -8.47 6.66
CA VAL A 87 14.49 -9.27 5.85
C VAL A 87 13.96 -10.68 5.63
N PHE A 88 13.21 -11.18 6.60
CA PHE A 88 12.60 -12.49 6.57
C PHE A 88 11.29 -12.40 7.35
N SER A 89 10.25 -13.01 6.81
CA SER A 89 8.98 -13.13 7.47
C SER A 89 8.48 -14.56 7.32
N HIS A 90 8.01 -15.14 8.40
CA HIS A 90 7.35 -16.44 8.38
C HIS A 90 6.05 -16.32 9.18
N THR A 91 4.97 -16.89 8.64
CA THR A 91 3.64 -16.82 9.27
C THR A 91 3.11 -18.23 9.46
N ARG A 92 2.51 -18.47 10.63
CA ARG A 92 1.86 -19.73 10.97
C ARG A 92 0.46 -19.47 11.50
N SER A 93 -0.52 -20.20 10.98
CA SER A 93 -1.91 -20.14 11.41
C SER A 93 -2.38 -21.49 11.94
N GLU A 94 -3.05 -21.49 13.08
CA GLU A 94 -3.65 -22.67 13.70
C GLU A 94 -5.06 -22.35 14.20
N ILE A 95 -5.88 -23.37 14.38
CA ILE A 95 -7.26 -23.21 14.88
C ILE A 95 -7.45 -24.15 16.07
N ALA A 96 -7.72 -23.57 17.23
CA ALA A 96 -8.25 -24.34 18.36
C ALA A 96 -9.78 -24.38 18.25
N GLN A 97 -10.40 -25.53 18.54
CA GLN A 97 -11.85 -25.69 18.45
C GLN A 97 -12.41 -26.60 19.55
N GLY A 98 -13.71 -26.49 19.80
CA GLY A 98 -14.47 -27.35 20.71
C GLY A 98 -15.96 -27.01 20.70
N THR A 99 -16.78 -27.82 21.38
CA THR A 99 -18.22 -27.61 21.53
C THR A 99 -18.55 -27.50 23.01
N TRP A 100 -19.29 -26.44 23.38
CA TRP A 100 -19.62 -26.14 24.77
C TRP A 100 -21.05 -25.61 24.91
N ALA A 101 -21.53 -25.48 26.15
CA ALA A 101 -22.73 -24.72 26.43
C ALA A 101 -22.55 -23.25 25.96
N PRO A 102 -23.57 -22.59 25.38
CA PRO A 102 -23.45 -21.26 24.78
C PRO A 102 -22.81 -20.20 25.69
N GLU A 103 -23.11 -20.23 26.98
CA GLU A 103 -22.57 -19.32 28.00
C GLU A 103 -21.09 -19.63 28.36
N ALA A 104 -20.64 -20.86 28.17
CA ALA A 104 -19.30 -21.31 28.54
C ALA A 104 -18.24 -21.10 27.45
N VAL A 105 -18.65 -21.02 26.17
CA VAL A 105 -17.74 -20.94 25.00
C VAL A 105 -16.65 -19.87 25.16
N ALA A 106 -17.03 -18.67 25.61
CA ALA A 106 -16.10 -17.56 25.73
C ALA A 106 -15.03 -17.81 26.81
N GLY A 107 -15.42 -18.37 27.96
CA GLY A 107 -14.50 -18.71 29.04
C GLY A 107 -13.54 -19.83 28.65
N GLU A 108 -14.05 -20.86 27.99
CA GLU A 108 -13.29 -22.02 27.54
C GLU A 108 -12.25 -21.67 26.46
N ILE A 109 -12.64 -20.85 25.49
CA ILE A 109 -11.70 -20.33 24.48
C ILE A 109 -10.63 -19.45 25.13
N ALA A 110 -11.01 -18.57 26.04
CA ALA A 110 -10.06 -17.71 26.75
C ALA A 110 -9.04 -18.53 27.57
N ALA A 111 -9.48 -19.61 28.20
CA ALA A 111 -8.61 -20.50 28.98
C ALA A 111 -7.59 -21.25 28.10
N ARG A 112 -7.94 -21.58 26.85
CA ARG A 112 -7.04 -22.28 25.91
C ARG A 112 -6.06 -21.38 25.17
N LEU A 113 -6.30 -20.07 25.14
CA LEU A 113 -5.49 -19.13 24.38
C LEU A 113 -3.98 -19.16 24.74
N PRO A 114 -3.56 -19.19 26.02
CA PRO A 114 -2.14 -19.17 26.37
C PRO A 114 -1.37 -20.39 25.82
N ASP A 115 -1.91 -21.60 26.02
CA ASP A 115 -1.26 -22.84 25.57
C ASP A 115 -1.22 -22.92 24.04
N GLN A 116 -2.31 -22.51 23.38
CA GLN A 116 -2.37 -22.48 21.92
C GLN A 116 -1.38 -21.46 21.33
N LEU A 117 -1.24 -20.30 21.96
CA LEU A 117 -0.30 -19.26 21.56
C LEU A 117 1.15 -19.76 21.65
N ASP A 118 1.51 -20.38 22.77
CA ASP A 118 2.86 -20.92 22.99
C ASP A 118 3.18 -22.06 22.02
N ALA A 119 2.28 -23.02 21.84
CA ALA A 119 2.46 -24.13 20.89
C ALA A 119 2.61 -23.64 19.45
N THR A 120 1.82 -22.63 19.04
CA THR A 120 1.91 -22.06 17.69
C THR A 120 3.22 -21.28 17.50
N MET A 121 3.68 -20.55 18.53
CA MET A 121 4.94 -19.82 18.52
C MET A 121 6.15 -20.76 18.38
N GLN A 122 6.21 -21.85 19.15
CA GLN A 122 7.31 -22.81 19.08
C GLN A 122 7.44 -23.41 17.67
N ARG A 123 6.32 -23.81 17.07
CA ARG A 123 6.32 -24.36 15.70
C ARG A 123 6.68 -23.30 14.66
N LEU A 124 6.18 -22.08 14.80
CA LEU A 124 6.54 -20.95 13.93
C LEU A 124 8.05 -20.72 13.90
N VAL A 125 8.70 -20.70 15.07
CA VAL A 125 10.15 -20.50 15.17
C VAL A 125 10.92 -21.67 14.54
N ALA A 126 10.48 -22.91 14.76
CA ALA A 126 11.10 -24.09 14.16
C ALA A 126 11.00 -24.08 12.62
N ASP A 127 9.83 -23.78 12.07
CA ASP A 127 9.62 -23.67 10.62
C ASP A 127 10.44 -22.53 10.00
N ALA A 128 10.48 -21.39 10.70
CA ALA A 128 11.27 -20.23 10.31
C ALA A 128 12.75 -20.58 10.23
N ALA A 129 13.29 -21.26 11.25
CA ALA A 129 14.70 -21.67 11.27
C ALA A 129 15.03 -22.66 10.14
N ALA A 130 14.13 -23.60 9.84
CA ALA A 130 14.30 -24.56 8.76
C ALA A 130 14.37 -23.90 7.37
N THR A 131 13.78 -22.72 7.21
CA THR A 131 13.73 -21.97 5.94
C THR A 131 14.66 -20.75 5.91
N TRP A 132 15.38 -20.48 7.00
CA TRP A 132 16.31 -19.37 7.11
C TRP A 132 17.56 -19.57 6.24
N GLN A 133 17.71 -18.74 5.21
CA GLN A 133 18.89 -18.70 4.34
C GLN A 133 19.26 -17.24 4.04
N PRO A 134 20.23 -16.63 4.73
CA PRO A 134 20.67 -15.27 4.44
C PRO A 134 21.42 -15.24 3.10
N TRP A 135 21.04 -14.33 2.18
CA TRP A 135 21.51 -14.35 0.79
C TRP A 135 22.77 -13.50 0.63
N VAL A 136 23.77 -14.01 -0.08
CA VAL A 136 24.87 -13.19 -0.59
C VAL A 136 24.57 -12.87 -2.04
N GLN A 137 24.35 -11.59 -2.34
CA GLN A 137 24.24 -11.11 -3.71
C GLN A 137 25.62 -10.72 -4.20
N GLN A 138 25.96 -11.19 -5.39
CA GLN A 138 27.23 -10.90 -6.06
C GLN A 138 26.91 -10.31 -7.44
N MET A 139 27.56 -9.19 -7.75
CA MET A 139 27.40 -8.48 -9.00
C MET A 139 28.78 -8.10 -9.51
N ARG A 140 29.01 -8.27 -10.80
CA ARG A 140 30.28 -7.97 -11.44
C ARG A 140 30.23 -6.58 -12.06
N VAL A 141 31.32 -5.85 -11.96
CA VAL A 141 31.51 -4.59 -12.68
C VAL A 141 31.66 -4.89 -14.17
N ILE A 142 30.74 -4.39 -14.98
CA ILE A 142 30.68 -4.62 -16.44
C ILE A 142 31.09 -3.39 -17.26
N GLY A 143 31.24 -2.23 -16.62
CA GLY A 143 31.74 -1.05 -17.30
C GLY A 143 31.75 0.19 -16.42
N ARG A 144 32.07 1.31 -17.05
CA ARG A 144 32.04 2.64 -16.43
C ARG A 144 31.42 3.62 -17.40
N ALA A 145 30.65 4.56 -16.88
CA ALA A 145 30.06 5.64 -17.64
C ALA A 145 29.92 6.87 -16.76
N GLU A 146 30.44 8.01 -17.26
CA GLU A 146 30.60 9.22 -16.47
C GLU A 146 31.33 8.88 -15.15
N ASP A 147 30.82 9.32 -14.00
CA ASP A 147 31.40 9.02 -12.67
C ASP A 147 30.81 7.76 -12.01
N ALA A 148 30.11 6.90 -12.77
CA ALA A 148 29.45 5.71 -12.25
C ALA A 148 30.11 4.42 -12.75
N LEU A 149 30.20 3.44 -11.84
CA LEU A 149 30.45 2.04 -12.16
C LEU A 149 29.13 1.39 -12.56
N ILE A 150 29.15 0.55 -13.58
CA ILE A 150 27.99 -0.22 -14.01
C ILE A 150 28.20 -1.68 -13.61
N ILE A 151 27.22 -2.27 -12.93
CA ILE A 151 27.25 -3.66 -12.48
C ILE A 151 26.18 -4.52 -13.16
N ASP A 152 26.43 -5.82 -13.33
CA ASP A 152 25.50 -6.80 -13.93
C ASP A 152 24.41 -7.30 -12.98
N GLY A 153 23.82 -6.37 -12.24
CA GLY A 153 22.62 -6.62 -11.45
C GLY A 153 21.83 -5.35 -11.32
N GLY A 154 20.52 -5.47 -11.50
CA GLY A 154 19.57 -4.37 -11.36
C GLY A 154 18.39 -4.77 -10.47
N ARG A 155 17.22 -4.25 -10.79
CA ARG A 155 15.97 -4.51 -10.07
C ARG A 155 15.66 -5.99 -10.02
N ASP A 156 15.86 -6.73 -11.11
CA ASP A 156 15.61 -8.18 -11.20
C ASP A 156 16.51 -8.97 -10.24
N ARG A 157 17.65 -8.39 -9.84
CA ARG A 157 18.56 -8.92 -8.82
C ARG A 157 18.34 -8.33 -7.43
N GLY A 158 17.26 -7.58 -7.24
CA GLY A 158 16.89 -7.03 -5.93
C GLY A 158 17.67 -5.80 -5.49
N LEU A 159 18.26 -5.05 -6.42
CA LEU A 159 18.88 -3.76 -6.12
C LEU A 159 17.86 -2.63 -6.14
N ARG A 160 18.11 -1.63 -5.29
CA ARG A 160 17.38 -0.37 -5.18
C ARG A 160 18.34 0.80 -5.12
N VAL A 161 17.86 1.97 -5.52
CA VAL A 161 18.59 3.22 -5.33
C VAL A 161 18.82 3.45 -3.83
N GLY A 162 20.06 3.80 -3.46
CA GLY A 162 20.49 3.97 -2.08
C GLY A 162 21.14 2.74 -1.45
N ASP A 163 21.01 1.56 -2.07
CA ASP A 163 21.62 0.33 -1.55
C ASP A 163 23.14 0.42 -1.49
N SER A 164 23.72 -0.20 -0.47
CA SER A 164 25.17 -0.34 -0.34
C SER A 164 25.65 -1.62 -1.02
N ILE A 165 26.78 -1.55 -1.73
CA ILE A 165 27.37 -2.70 -2.42
C ILE A 165 28.90 -2.60 -2.41
N GLY A 166 29.58 -3.73 -2.18
CA GLY A 166 31.02 -3.75 -1.98
C GLY A 166 31.41 -3.03 -0.68
N THR A 167 32.60 -2.43 -0.66
CA THR A 167 33.15 -1.82 0.55
C THR A 167 32.53 -0.45 0.87
N ASP A 168 32.27 0.36 -0.15
CA ASP A 168 31.82 1.77 -0.03
C ASP A 168 30.93 2.22 -1.20
N GLY A 169 30.48 1.30 -2.05
CA GLY A 169 29.65 1.62 -3.20
C GLY A 169 28.22 1.90 -2.78
N ARG A 170 27.60 2.93 -3.38
CA ARG A 170 26.18 3.24 -3.25
C ARG A 170 25.51 3.22 -4.61
N VAL A 171 24.41 2.49 -4.72
CA VAL A 171 23.59 2.43 -5.93
C VAL A 171 22.89 3.77 -6.14
N THR A 172 23.10 4.41 -7.29
CA THR A 172 22.51 5.71 -7.64
C THR A 172 21.39 5.60 -8.67
N TRP A 173 21.38 4.51 -9.45
CA TRP A 173 20.29 4.19 -10.38
C TRP A 173 20.18 2.68 -10.58
N VAL A 174 18.97 2.22 -10.88
CA VAL A 174 18.66 0.81 -11.09
C VAL A 174 17.80 0.64 -12.33
N GLY A 175 18.37 -0.02 -13.35
CA GLY A 175 17.63 -0.61 -14.46
C GLY A 175 17.13 -2.04 -14.12
N PRO A 176 16.47 -2.73 -15.05
CA PRO A 176 16.01 -4.12 -14.82
C PRO A 176 17.16 -5.08 -14.49
N ASP A 177 18.21 -5.09 -15.32
CA ASP A 177 19.31 -6.05 -15.27
C ASP A 177 20.68 -5.44 -14.94
N TYR A 178 20.74 -4.12 -14.71
CA TYR A 178 21.96 -3.40 -14.34
C TYR A 178 21.67 -2.31 -13.29
N ALA A 179 22.74 -1.83 -12.66
CA ALA A 179 22.68 -0.67 -11.77
C ALA A 179 23.92 0.21 -11.96
N ALA A 180 23.73 1.51 -11.71
CA ALA A 180 24.81 2.48 -11.61
C ALA A 180 25.20 2.65 -10.13
N VAL A 181 26.50 2.57 -9.84
CA VAL A 181 27.06 2.62 -8.49
C VAL A 181 28.10 3.73 -8.44
N ARG A 182 28.03 4.56 -7.40
CA ARG A 182 29.07 5.56 -7.09
C ARG A 182 29.85 5.07 -5.87
N THR A 183 31.17 5.03 -5.97
CA THR A 183 32.07 4.75 -4.84
C THR A 183 32.66 6.04 -4.31
N VAL A 184 33.10 6.04 -3.04
CA VAL A 184 33.65 7.23 -2.39
C VAL A 184 35.17 7.22 -2.46
N LEU A 185 35.77 6.07 -2.15
CA LEU A 185 37.22 5.85 -2.05
C LEU A 185 37.68 4.72 -2.95
N SER A 186 36.89 3.63 -3.06
CA SER A 186 37.31 2.47 -3.85
C SER A 186 37.24 2.76 -5.36
N ARG A 187 38.09 2.06 -6.12
CA ARG A 187 38.11 2.09 -7.59
C ARG A 187 38.08 0.67 -8.16
N PRO A 188 36.98 -0.08 -7.97
CA PRO A 188 36.87 -1.46 -8.43
C PRO A 188 37.10 -1.57 -9.93
N GLU A 189 37.81 -2.60 -10.38
CA GLU A 189 38.11 -2.82 -11.81
C GLU A 189 36.95 -3.49 -12.57
N ILE A 190 36.93 -3.35 -13.89
CA ILE A 190 35.98 -4.09 -14.73
C ILE A 190 36.29 -5.59 -14.59
N GLY A 191 35.26 -6.39 -14.28
CA GLY A 191 35.39 -7.80 -13.97
C GLY A 191 35.43 -8.12 -12.47
N GLU A 192 35.64 -7.12 -11.61
CA GLU A 192 35.62 -7.31 -10.15
C GLU A 192 34.19 -7.60 -9.66
N VAL A 193 34.07 -8.47 -8.65
CA VAL A 193 32.80 -8.84 -8.05
C VAL A 193 32.58 -8.01 -6.78
N LEU A 194 31.56 -7.18 -6.80
CA LEU A 194 31.04 -6.52 -5.61
C LEU A 194 29.98 -7.43 -4.99
N SER A 195 30.07 -7.60 -3.67
CA SER A 195 29.08 -8.36 -2.92
C SER A 195 28.33 -7.49 -1.95
N ARG A 196 27.07 -7.84 -1.70
CA ARG A 196 26.34 -7.41 -0.52
C ARG A 196 25.68 -8.61 0.12
N ARG A 197 25.46 -8.53 1.42
CA ARG A 197 24.49 -9.43 2.05
C ARG A 197 23.12 -8.84 1.80
N ALA A 198 22.26 -9.67 1.23
CA ALA A 198 20.88 -9.40 0.98
C ALA A 198 20.09 -10.28 1.92
N ALA A 199 19.14 -9.65 2.56
CA ALA A 199 18.53 -10.27 3.70
C ALA A 199 17.32 -11.13 3.28
N SER A 200 16.99 -11.09 1.98
CA SER A 200 15.95 -11.83 1.27
C SER A 200 16.44 -12.27 -0.12
N PRO A 201 15.81 -13.27 -0.78
CA PRO A 201 16.14 -13.62 -2.16
C PRO A 201 15.95 -12.41 -3.08
N ALA A 202 16.74 -12.33 -4.16
CA ALA A 202 16.67 -11.24 -5.14
C ALA A 202 15.23 -10.95 -5.63
N THR A 203 14.42 -12.00 -5.82
CA THR A 203 13.01 -11.93 -6.23
C THR A 203 12.09 -11.25 -5.22
N SER A 204 12.49 -11.14 -3.96
CA SER A 204 11.75 -10.42 -2.92
C SER A 204 12.17 -8.95 -2.83
N LEU A 205 13.46 -8.67 -2.96
CA LEU A 205 14.02 -7.31 -2.90
C LEU A 205 13.73 -6.47 -4.15
N ALA A 206 13.49 -7.14 -5.29
CA ALA A 206 13.12 -6.52 -6.57
C ALA A 206 11.76 -5.80 -6.55
N ARG A 207 10.90 -6.16 -5.60
CA ARG A 207 9.50 -5.75 -5.56
C ARG A 207 9.39 -4.28 -5.11
N PRO A 208 8.54 -3.46 -5.74
CA PRO A 208 8.33 -2.09 -5.27
C PRO A 208 7.74 -2.05 -3.86
N ALA A 209 8.22 -1.11 -3.06
CA ALA A 209 7.79 -0.88 -1.70
C ALA A 209 6.44 -0.13 -1.67
N VAL A 210 5.42 -0.69 -1.00
CA VAL A 210 4.08 -0.09 -0.89
C VAL A 210 3.77 0.21 0.57
N LEU A 211 3.49 1.48 0.90
CA LEU A 211 3.01 1.88 2.23
C LEU A 211 1.48 1.91 2.26
N PRO A 212 0.79 1.00 2.97
CA PRO A 212 -0.66 1.05 3.10
C PRO A 212 -1.11 2.06 4.17
N VAL A 213 -1.99 2.98 3.79
CA VAL A 213 -2.56 4.03 4.65
C VAL A 213 -4.07 3.86 4.68
N ILE A 214 -4.68 3.67 5.86
CA ILE A 214 -6.14 3.53 5.95
C ILE A 214 -6.80 4.90 6.08
N ALA A 215 -7.66 5.22 5.12
CA ALA A 215 -8.41 6.45 5.09
C ALA A 215 -9.81 6.35 5.71
N ALA A 216 -10.46 5.20 5.60
CA ALA A 216 -11.77 4.94 6.19
C ALA A 216 -11.90 3.46 6.59
N VAL A 217 -12.49 3.21 7.77
CA VAL A 217 -12.73 1.86 8.30
C VAL A 217 -14.19 1.63 8.63
N PRO A 218 -14.70 0.39 8.52
CA PRO A 218 -16.01 0.05 9.06
C PRO A 218 -16.01 0.15 10.59
N PRO A 219 -17.16 0.49 11.21
CA PRO A 219 -17.28 0.50 12.67
C PRO A 219 -16.88 -0.85 13.28
N GLY A 220 -16.09 -0.81 14.36
CA GLY A 220 -15.63 -1.99 15.10
C GLY A 220 -14.30 -2.57 14.62
N TYR A 221 -13.63 -1.97 13.63
CA TYR A 221 -12.32 -2.41 13.16
C TYR A 221 -11.21 -1.45 13.60
N ALA A 222 -10.08 -2.02 14.01
CA ALA A 222 -8.87 -1.27 14.27
C ALA A 222 -8.07 -1.05 12.97
N ILE A 223 -7.57 0.15 12.74
CA ILE A 223 -6.70 0.47 11.59
C ILE A 223 -5.52 -0.50 11.46
N PRO A 224 -4.74 -0.79 12.54
CA PRO A 224 -3.61 -1.70 12.43
C PRO A 224 -3.97 -3.11 11.95
N TYR A 225 -5.15 -3.61 12.33
CA TYR A 225 -5.65 -4.92 11.91
C TYR A 225 -5.93 -4.97 10.39
N LEU A 226 -6.54 -3.92 9.83
CA LEU A 226 -6.84 -3.86 8.41
C LEU A 226 -5.59 -3.63 7.56
N GLN A 227 -4.66 -2.77 8.01
CA GLN A 227 -3.36 -2.60 7.36
C GLN A 227 -2.58 -3.90 7.31
N GLN A 228 -2.66 -4.67 8.39
CA GLN A 228 -1.99 -5.95 8.48
C GLN A 228 -2.56 -6.97 7.49
N ILE A 229 -3.88 -7.19 7.48
CA ILE A 229 -4.51 -8.11 6.53
C ILE A 229 -4.10 -7.74 5.12
N PHE A 230 -4.27 -6.47 4.75
CA PHE A 230 -3.91 -6.02 3.41
C PHE A 230 -2.42 -6.21 3.09
N GLY A 231 -1.52 -5.87 4.03
CA GLY A 231 -0.08 -6.05 3.84
C GLY A 231 0.31 -7.52 3.66
N GLU A 232 -0.26 -8.43 4.45
CA GLU A 232 -0.03 -9.88 4.34
C GLU A 232 -0.53 -10.43 2.99
N GLU A 233 -1.72 -10.02 2.52
CA GLU A 233 -2.25 -10.40 1.21
C GLU A 233 -1.38 -9.85 0.07
N LEU A 234 -0.98 -8.58 0.15
CA LEU A 234 -0.13 -7.93 -0.86
C LEU A 234 1.25 -8.59 -0.96
N ALA A 235 1.85 -8.96 0.18
CA ALA A 235 3.11 -9.69 0.22
C ALA A 235 2.98 -11.09 -0.39
N ARG A 236 1.86 -11.79 -0.14
CA ARG A 236 1.58 -13.13 -0.66
C ARG A 236 1.47 -13.15 -2.18
N GLY A 237 0.87 -12.11 -2.78
CA GLY A 237 0.79 -11.97 -4.23
C GLY A 237 2.16 -11.89 -4.91
N GLY A 238 3.23 -11.57 -4.18
CA GLY A 238 4.61 -11.73 -4.64
C GLY A 238 5.14 -10.59 -5.52
N GLN A 239 4.36 -9.54 -5.76
CA GLN A 239 4.66 -8.49 -6.74
C GLN A 239 5.08 -7.18 -6.09
N TYR A 240 4.60 -6.93 -4.90
CA TYR A 240 4.90 -5.76 -4.10
C TYR A 240 5.46 -6.21 -2.76
N MET A 241 6.25 -5.33 -2.15
CA MET A 241 6.71 -5.49 -0.77
C MET A 241 5.97 -4.45 0.07
N PRO A 242 5.07 -4.85 0.98
CA PRO A 242 4.52 -3.87 1.91
C PRO A 242 5.66 -3.29 2.75
N VAL A 243 5.78 -1.96 2.80
CA VAL A 243 6.65 -1.33 3.80
C VAL A 243 6.11 -1.76 5.16
N PRO A 244 6.96 -2.30 6.05
CA PRO A 244 6.48 -2.94 7.26
C PRO A 244 5.62 -1.99 8.08
N VAL A 245 4.32 -2.28 8.08
CA VAL A 245 3.36 -1.75 9.05
C VAL A 245 3.52 -2.50 10.36
N ASN A 246 4.73 -2.94 10.71
CA ASN A 246 4.98 -3.44 12.05
C ASN A 246 4.87 -2.22 12.97
N PRO A 247 3.77 -2.04 13.74
CA PRO A 247 3.64 -0.90 14.62
C PRO A 247 4.68 -0.93 15.74
N ALA A 248 5.28 -2.10 15.99
CA ALA A 248 6.36 -2.27 16.93
C ALA A 248 7.73 -1.94 16.33
N PHE A 249 7.87 -1.75 15.01
CA PHE A 249 9.17 -1.49 14.39
C PHE A 249 9.86 -0.26 15.00
N SER A 250 9.16 0.87 15.03
CA SER A 250 9.73 2.12 15.55
C SER A 250 10.18 1.95 17.00
N ARG A 251 9.43 1.17 17.79
CA ARG A 251 9.81 0.79 19.16
C ARG A 251 11.02 -0.15 19.22
N LEU A 252 11.02 -1.23 18.42
CA LEU A 252 12.12 -2.20 18.37
C LEU A 252 13.43 -1.54 17.94
N ARG A 253 13.34 -0.62 16.99
CA ARG A 253 14.47 0.16 16.54
C ARG A 253 14.93 1.14 17.60
N THR A 254 14.04 1.84 18.29
CA THR A 254 14.44 2.68 19.42
C THR A 254 15.17 1.87 20.47
N LEU A 255 14.69 0.66 20.81
CA LEU A 255 15.37 -0.24 21.74
C LEU A 255 16.77 -0.64 21.23
N ALA A 256 16.88 -1.00 19.95
CA ALA A 256 18.17 -1.31 19.32
C ALA A 256 19.13 -0.11 19.31
N LEU A 257 18.63 1.10 19.03
CA LEU A 257 19.40 2.34 19.05
C LEU A 257 19.86 2.68 20.47
N GLU A 258 18.99 2.54 21.47
CA GLU A 258 19.31 2.75 22.89
C GLU A 258 20.41 1.77 23.35
N GLU A 259 20.27 0.49 23.03
CA GLU A 259 21.26 -0.54 23.38
C GLU A 259 22.59 -0.35 22.64
N ALA A 260 22.53 0.10 21.38
CA ALA A 260 23.70 0.47 20.58
C ALA A 260 24.31 1.84 20.97
N GLN A 261 23.70 2.58 21.90
CA GLN A 261 24.05 3.97 22.26
C GLN A 261 24.12 4.92 21.03
N ALA A 262 23.18 4.73 20.12
CA ALA A 262 23.05 5.46 18.87
C ALA A 262 22.16 6.70 19.01
N PRO A 263 22.47 7.81 18.32
CA PRO A 263 21.50 8.88 18.17
C PRO A 263 20.28 8.39 17.36
N PRO A 264 19.08 8.92 17.61
CA PRO A 264 17.94 8.67 16.75
C PRO A 264 18.25 9.17 15.34
N ALA A 265 18.27 8.28 14.37
CA ALA A 265 18.34 8.61 12.95
C ALA A 265 17.06 8.11 12.26
N PRO A 266 16.61 8.66 11.13
CA PRO A 266 15.63 7.97 10.29
C PRO A 266 16.27 6.71 9.66
N ALA A 267 15.52 5.62 9.51
CA ALA A 267 16.06 4.36 8.98
C ALA A 267 15.56 4.04 7.58
N ARG A 268 14.26 4.27 7.36
CA ARG A 268 13.56 3.64 6.26
C ARG A 268 13.83 4.41 4.98
N SER A 269 14.12 3.67 3.91
CA SER A 269 13.98 4.20 2.57
C SER A 269 12.53 4.59 2.33
N LEU A 270 12.31 5.71 1.65
CA LEU A 270 10.97 6.15 1.25
C LEU A 270 10.27 5.05 0.42
N PRO A 271 8.95 4.84 0.60
CA PRO A 271 8.21 3.88 -0.20
C PRO A 271 8.21 4.28 -1.69
N ASP A 272 8.10 3.30 -2.58
CA ASP A 272 7.90 3.56 -4.01
C ASP A 272 6.46 3.97 -4.30
N PHE A 273 5.53 3.42 -3.52
CA PHE A 273 4.10 3.66 -3.63
C PHE A 273 3.42 3.86 -2.27
N ILE A 274 2.34 4.62 -2.27
CA ILE A 274 1.42 4.71 -1.14
C ILE A 274 0.05 4.19 -1.58
N ALA A 275 -0.48 3.21 -0.88
CA ALA A 275 -1.81 2.67 -1.11
C ALA A 275 -2.80 3.25 -0.07
N THR A 276 -3.63 4.22 -0.48
CA THR A 276 -4.68 4.78 0.38
C THR A 276 -5.92 3.92 0.31
N LEU A 277 -6.29 3.30 1.43
CA LEU A 277 -7.34 2.28 1.54
C LEU A 277 -8.60 2.83 2.20
N GLN A 278 -9.76 2.57 1.63
CA GLN A 278 -11.06 2.89 2.20
C GLN A 278 -11.93 1.65 2.19
N ILE A 279 -12.47 1.25 3.34
CA ILE A 279 -13.16 -0.03 3.48
C ILE A 279 -14.56 0.23 4.04
N VAL A 280 -15.56 -0.35 3.38
CA VAL A 280 -16.96 -0.28 3.79
C VAL A 280 -17.53 -1.69 3.90
N ALA A 281 -18.19 -1.98 5.02
CA ALA A 281 -18.99 -3.18 5.18
C ALA A 281 -20.46 -2.74 5.15
N LEU A 282 -21.21 -3.29 4.21
CA LEU A 282 -22.61 -2.94 4.02
C LEU A 282 -23.49 -3.66 5.06
N PRO A 283 -24.70 -3.13 5.35
CA PRO A 283 -25.65 -3.82 6.20
C PRO A 283 -25.93 -5.24 5.67
N SER A 284 -26.08 -6.21 6.57
CA SER A 284 -26.42 -7.58 6.15
C SER A 284 -27.93 -7.71 5.90
N ALA A 285 -28.31 -8.56 4.95
CA ALA A 285 -29.71 -8.86 4.65
C ALA A 285 -30.04 -10.29 5.07
N ALA A 286 -31.18 -10.50 5.73
CA ALA A 286 -31.71 -11.83 6.04
C ALA A 286 -33.18 -11.89 5.63
N PHE A 287 -33.55 -12.87 4.82
CA PHE A 287 -34.93 -13.02 4.30
C PHE A 287 -35.25 -14.47 3.93
N ALA A 288 -36.53 -14.80 3.87
CA ALA A 288 -36.97 -16.15 3.53
C ALA A 288 -36.60 -16.51 2.07
N SER A 289 -36.14 -17.75 1.87
CA SER A 289 -35.98 -18.30 0.51
C SER A 289 -37.32 -18.80 -0.05
N ASN A 290 -37.29 -19.31 -1.27
CA ASN A 290 -38.42 -20.03 -1.86
C ASN A 290 -38.56 -21.47 -1.33
N VAL A 291 -37.64 -21.95 -0.49
CA VAL A 291 -37.67 -23.26 0.16
C VAL A 291 -38.19 -23.10 1.60
N PRO A 292 -39.28 -23.81 1.99
CA PRO A 292 -39.83 -23.72 3.33
C PRO A 292 -38.80 -24.02 4.42
N GLY A 293 -38.69 -23.13 5.40
CA GLY A 293 -37.76 -23.28 6.54
C GLY A 293 -36.30 -22.95 6.23
N VAL A 294 -35.99 -22.41 5.05
CA VAL A 294 -34.65 -21.97 4.66
C VAL A 294 -34.60 -20.45 4.53
N MET A 295 -33.67 -19.82 5.25
CA MET A 295 -33.39 -18.39 5.20
C MET A 295 -32.16 -18.12 4.34
N ILE A 296 -32.15 -17.03 3.59
CA ILE A 296 -30.98 -16.49 2.90
C ILE A 296 -30.40 -15.37 3.75
N GLU A 297 -29.13 -15.48 4.11
CA GLU A 297 -28.36 -14.41 4.76
C GLU A 297 -27.25 -13.91 3.79
N ARG A 298 -27.24 -12.63 3.46
CA ARG A 298 -26.24 -12.00 2.57
C ARG A 298 -25.42 -10.95 3.31
N HIS A 299 -24.10 -11.04 3.14
CA HIS A 299 -23.12 -10.13 3.73
C HIS A 299 -22.17 -9.64 2.63
N GLU A 300 -21.91 -8.33 2.61
CA GLU A 300 -21.07 -7.73 1.57
C GLU A 300 -20.16 -6.64 2.13
N ALA A 301 -18.92 -6.61 1.65
CA ALA A 301 -17.95 -5.56 1.93
C ALA A 301 -17.20 -5.18 0.66
N HIS A 302 -16.76 -3.92 0.61
CA HIS A 302 -15.96 -3.38 -0.46
C HIS A 302 -14.73 -2.69 0.10
N ALA A 303 -13.61 -2.88 -0.57
CA ALA A 303 -12.36 -2.18 -0.28
C ALA A 303 -11.93 -1.41 -1.53
N PHE A 304 -11.63 -0.13 -1.35
CA PHE A 304 -11.19 0.78 -2.41
C PHE A 304 -9.75 1.19 -2.12
N ALA A 305 -8.91 1.24 -3.15
CA ALA A 305 -7.56 1.75 -3.04
C ALA A 305 -7.23 2.72 -4.17
N THR A 306 -6.52 3.79 -3.83
CA THR A 306 -5.70 4.52 -4.80
C THR A 306 -4.23 4.21 -4.52
N LEU A 307 -3.45 4.07 -5.60
CA LEU A 307 -2.01 3.83 -5.51
C LEU A 307 -1.30 5.08 -6.03
N ALA A 308 -0.62 5.81 -5.15
CA ALA A 308 0.15 6.99 -5.49
C ALA A 308 1.64 6.66 -5.64
N ASP A 309 2.31 7.22 -6.65
CA ASP A 309 3.76 7.10 -6.80
C ASP A 309 4.51 8.07 -5.85
N ARG A 310 5.86 8.07 -5.89
CA ARG A 310 6.69 8.97 -5.05
C ARG A 310 6.39 10.45 -5.24
N SER A 311 5.82 10.85 -6.37
CA SER A 311 5.42 12.23 -6.62
C SER A 311 4.14 12.59 -5.84
N GLY A 312 3.39 11.61 -5.34
CA GLY A 312 2.07 11.78 -4.74
C GLY A 312 0.93 11.69 -5.76
N ARG A 313 1.23 11.51 -7.05
CA ARG A 313 0.23 11.34 -8.11
C ARG A 313 -0.37 9.94 -8.03
N ILE A 314 -1.69 9.85 -8.09
CA ILE A 314 -2.41 8.58 -8.18
C ILE A 314 -2.18 7.98 -9.57
N VAL A 315 -1.57 6.80 -9.61
CA VAL A 315 -1.24 6.04 -10.82
C VAL A 315 -2.08 4.78 -11.00
N GLY A 316 -2.91 4.45 -10.02
CA GLY A 316 -3.82 3.32 -10.08
C GLY A 316 -5.00 3.48 -9.10
N ALA A 317 -6.13 2.89 -9.47
CA ALA A 317 -7.34 2.86 -8.67
C ALA A 317 -7.93 1.45 -8.73
N PHE A 318 -8.18 0.84 -7.56
CA PHE A 318 -8.54 -0.57 -7.44
C PHE A 318 -9.73 -0.77 -6.49
N HIS A 319 -10.60 -1.72 -6.82
CA HIS A 319 -11.77 -2.07 -6.04
C HIS A 319 -11.80 -3.58 -5.82
N GLY A 320 -11.82 -4.00 -4.56
CA GLY A 320 -12.03 -5.38 -4.16
C GLY A 320 -13.41 -5.59 -3.53
N THR A 321 -13.98 -6.78 -3.75
CA THR A 321 -15.30 -7.16 -3.21
C THR A 321 -15.22 -8.43 -2.39
N GLY A 322 -16.03 -8.49 -1.34
CA GLY A 322 -16.19 -9.67 -0.51
C GLY A 322 -17.67 -9.91 -0.28
N ARG A 323 -18.23 -10.92 -0.96
CA ARG A 323 -19.64 -11.31 -0.85
C ARG A 323 -19.76 -12.71 -0.26
N ILE A 324 -20.68 -12.86 0.67
CA ILE A 324 -21.06 -14.15 1.27
C ILE A 324 -22.58 -14.26 1.20
N THR A 325 -23.07 -15.43 0.79
CA THR A 325 -24.48 -15.78 0.80
C THR A 325 -24.61 -17.15 1.45
N ASP A 326 -25.35 -17.20 2.55
CA ASP A 326 -25.61 -18.43 3.31
C ASP A 326 -27.07 -18.85 3.13
N GLU A 327 -27.28 -20.15 2.99
CA GLU A 327 -28.58 -20.78 3.13
C GLU A 327 -28.65 -21.42 4.53
N VAL A 328 -29.48 -20.85 5.39
CA VAL A 328 -29.60 -21.27 6.80
C VAL A 328 -30.83 -22.15 6.95
N ALA A 329 -30.60 -23.42 7.30
CA ALA A 329 -31.62 -24.40 7.63
C ALA A 329 -31.40 -24.94 9.07
N GLY A 330 -32.49 -25.08 9.84
CA GLY A 330 -32.44 -25.67 11.18
C GLY A 330 -31.65 -24.86 12.22
N ASP A 331 -31.68 -23.52 12.10
CA ASP A 331 -31.05 -22.54 13.01
C ASP A 331 -29.52 -22.61 13.17
N MET A 332 -28.83 -23.50 12.44
CA MET A 332 -27.37 -23.55 12.41
C MET A 332 -26.81 -22.38 11.58
N ARG A 333 -26.25 -21.37 12.25
CA ARG A 333 -25.75 -20.17 11.59
C ARG A 333 -24.47 -19.63 12.21
N HIS A 334 -23.66 -18.97 11.38
CA HIS A 334 -22.55 -18.14 11.83
C HIS A 334 -23.08 -16.81 12.37
N SER A 335 -22.34 -16.17 13.28
CA SER A 335 -22.75 -14.84 13.71
C SER A 335 -22.54 -13.80 12.60
N VAL A 336 -23.42 -12.79 12.54
CA VAL A 336 -23.30 -11.66 11.59
C VAL A 336 -21.93 -10.99 11.67
N GLN A 337 -21.36 -10.88 12.87
CA GLN A 337 -20.02 -10.31 13.05
C GLN A 337 -18.92 -11.15 12.37
N GLN A 338 -19.00 -12.49 12.45
CA GLN A 338 -18.04 -13.38 11.78
C GLN A 338 -18.15 -13.29 10.26
N ARG A 339 -19.38 -13.27 9.73
CA ARG A 339 -19.58 -13.13 8.29
C ARG A 339 -19.14 -11.77 7.79
N ARG A 340 -19.37 -10.71 8.56
CA ARG A 340 -18.86 -9.38 8.27
C ARG A 340 -17.32 -9.32 8.25
N ASP A 341 -16.64 -9.92 9.22
CA ASP A 341 -15.16 -10.02 9.24
C ASP A 341 -14.64 -10.81 8.03
N THR A 342 -15.30 -11.92 7.70
CA THR A 342 -14.95 -12.72 6.53
C THR A 342 -15.16 -11.95 5.22
N ALA A 343 -16.28 -11.22 5.09
CA ALA A 343 -16.54 -10.38 3.92
C ALA A 343 -15.49 -9.28 3.77
N VAL A 344 -15.11 -8.59 4.86
CA VAL A 344 -14.04 -7.56 4.84
C VAL A 344 -12.70 -8.16 4.43
N ARG A 345 -12.32 -9.32 4.98
CA ARG A 345 -11.10 -10.04 4.59
C ARG A 345 -11.11 -10.42 3.11
N ASN A 346 -12.22 -10.96 2.61
CA ASN A 346 -12.36 -11.31 1.20
C ASN A 346 -12.23 -10.08 0.30
N ALA A 347 -12.81 -8.94 0.68
CA ALA A 347 -12.69 -7.69 -0.06
C ALA A 347 -11.24 -7.17 -0.11
N LEU A 348 -10.50 -7.29 1.01
CA LEU A 348 -9.08 -6.92 1.08
C LEU A 348 -8.18 -7.86 0.27
N ASN A 349 -8.51 -9.16 0.24
CA ASN A 349 -7.81 -10.14 -0.59
C ASN A 349 -8.02 -9.85 -2.08
N ASP A 350 -9.27 -9.72 -2.54
CA ASP A 350 -9.56 -9.35 -3.94
C ASP A 350 -8.91 -8.02 -4.34
N LEU A 351 -8.87 -7.04 -3.42
CA LEU A 351 -8.17 -5.78 -3.64
C LEU A 351 -6.65 -5.97 -3.79
N ALA A 352 -6.03 -6.77 -2.93
CA ALA A 352 -4.60 -7.06 -2.98
C ALA A 352 -4.23 -7.81 -4.26
N ASP A 353 -5.06 -8.75 -4.72
CA ASP A 353 -4.89 -9.45 -6.00
C ASP A 353 -4.93 -8.48 -7.19
N ARG A 354 -5.87 -7.52 -7.19
CA ARG A 354 -6.00 -6.51 -8.26
C ARG A 354 -4.84 -5.55 -8.30
N ILE A 355 -4.37 -5.09 -7.14
CA ILE A 355 -3.14 -4.30 -7.05
C ILE A 355 -1.96 -5.17 -7.49
N GLY A 356 -1.90 -6.42 -7.05
CA GLY A 356 -0.89 -7.40 -7.43
C GLY A 356 -0.87 -7.71 -8.93
N ALA A 357 -1.93 -7.44 -9.68
CA ALA A 357 -1.95 -7.55 -11.15
C ALA A 357 -1.43 -6.28 -11.85
N PHE A 358 -1.37 -5.14 -11.14
CA PHE A 358 -0.88 -3.89 -11.70
C PHE A 358 0.64 -3.91 -11.89
N ARG A 359 1.09 -3.56 -13.09
CA ARG A 359 2.52 -3.46 -13.44
C ARG A 359 2.80 -2.05 -13.92
N PRO A 360 3.22 -1.14 -13.03
CA PRO A 360 3.61 0.20 -13.46
C PRO A 360 4.90 0.10 -14.26
N GLU A 361 4.95 0.81 -15.38
CA GLU A 361 6.13 0.86 -16.24
C GLU A 361 6.95 2.10 -15.94
N THR A 362 8.27 1.98 -15.94
CA THR A 362 9.14 3.17 -15.92
C THR A 362 9.02 3.86 -17.29
N GLY A 363 8.44 5.04 -17.29
CA GLY A 363 8.42 5.94 -18.43
C GLY A 363 9.58 6.94 -18.38
N PHE A 364 9.75 7.69 -19.46
CA PHE A 364 10.69 8.79 -19.52
C PHE A 364 10.04 9.97 -20.25
N VAL A 365 10.39 11.17 -19.84
CA VAL A 365 10.20 12.41 -20.59
C VAL A 365 11.57 13.01 -20.89
N GLU A 366 11.72 13.63 -22.05
CA GLU A 366 13.00 14.18 -22.48
C GLU A 366 13.17 15.64 -22.03
N LEU A 367 14.42 16.06 -21.83
CA LEU A 367 14.74 17.48 -21.83
C LEU A 367 14.64 18.02 -23.27
N ALA A 368 13.69 18.93 -23.48
CA ALA A 368 13.56 19.70 -24.72
C ALA A 368 14.72 20.70 -24.89
N ASP A 369 15.22 21.23 -23.77
CA ASP A 369 16.38 22.10 -23.68
C ASP A 369 17.21 21.80 -22.42
N GLY A 370 18.53 21.94 -22.52
CA GLY A 370 19.50 21.69 -21.44
C GLY A 370 19.95 22.96 -20.73
N GLY A 371 21.14 22.92 -20.11
CA GLY A 371 21.74 24.09 -19.44
C GLY A 371 21.23 24.36 -18.02
N ASP A 372 21.32 25.62 -17.57
CA ASP A 372 21.02 26.03 -16.19
C ASP A 372 19.52 26.08 -15.87
N ALA A 373 18.70 26.34 -16.89
CA ALA A 373 17.24 26.42 -16.79
C ALA A 373 16.59 25.44 -17.78
N PRO A 374 16.75 24.13 -17.57
CA PRO A 374 16.30 23.12 -18.53
C PRO A 374 14.77 23.12 -18.67
N LEU A 375 14.31 22.79 -19.87
CA LEU A 375 12.90 22.62 -20.19
C LEU A 375 12.61 21.13 -20.38
N ILE A 376 11.70 20.58 -19.60
CA ILE A 376 11.28 19.18 -19.68
C ILE A 376 10.05 19.09 -20.58
N ALA A 377 10.09 18.24 -21.61
CA ALA A 377 8.96 17.96 -22.49
C ALA A 377 7.93 17.07 -21.79
N ASP A 378 7.08 17.69 -20.96
CA ASP A 378 5.99 17.01 -20.23
C ASP A 378 4.61 17.37 -20.81
N PRO A 379 4.22 16.77 -21.95
CA PRO A 379 2.96 17.09 -22.60
C PRO A 379 1.72 16.65 -21.81
N GLY A 380 1.88 15.72 -20.86
CA GLY A 380 0.78 15.14 -20.08
C GLY A 380 0.65 15.72 -18.67
N GLY A 381 1.54 16.61 -18.23
CA GLY A 381 1.53 17.12 -16.86
C GLY A 381 1.80 16.02 -15.83
N VAL A 382 2.62 15.04 -16.21
CA VAL A 382 2.99 13.90 -15.36
C VAL A 382 3.85 14.36 -14.18
N LEU A 383 4.68 15.37 -14.41
CA LEU A 383 5.66 15.84 -13.45
C LEU A 383 5.03 16.89 -12.52
N PRO A 384 5.14 16.70 -11.20
CA PRO A 384 4.66 17.71 -10.26
C PRO A 384 5.57 18.94 -10.26
N LEU A 385 5.06 20.09 -9.81
CA LEU A 385 5.88 21.25 -9.48
C LEU A 385 6.59 21.04 -8.13
N GLY A 386 7.80 21.58 -8.00
CA GLY A 386 8.62 21.52 -6.79
C GLY A 386 9.34 20.19 -6.54
N ALA A 387 9.14 19.16 -7.37
CA ALA A 387 9.81 17.88 -7.18
C ALA A 387 11.26 17.93 -7.65
N GLN A 388 12.13 17.28 -6.88
CA GLN A 388 13.50 17.01 -7.27
C GLN A 388 13.59 15.61 -7.89
N MET A 389 14.24 15.50 -9.05
CA MET A 389 14.30 14.28 -9.84
C MET A 389 15.67 14.10 -10.48
N PRO A 390 16.16 12.85 -10.62
CA PRO A 390 17.38 12.59 -11.34
C PRO A 390 17.18 12.79 -12.83
N VAL A 391 18.22 13.31 -13.49
CA VAL A 391 18.36 13.34 -14.94
C VAL A 391 19.29 12.22 -15.35
N LEU A 392 18.86 11.44 -16.33
CA LEU A 392 19.52 10.25 -16.81
C LEU A 392 20.02 10.46 -18.23
N ARG A 393 21.24 10.02 -18.50
CA ARG A 393 21.79 9.97 -19.84
C ARG A 393 21.82 8.54 -20.35
N ARG A 394 21.40 8.36 -21.61
CA ARG A 394 21.55 7.09 -22.32
C ARG A 394 22.99 6.93 -22.78
N VAL A 395 23.60 5.81 -22.41
CA VAL A 395 24.94 5.39 -22.80
C VAL A 395 24.86 4.01 -23.44
N SER A 396 25.51 3.86 -24.58
CA SER A 396 25.52 2.62 -25.37
C SER A 396 26.90 1.96 -25.33
N GLY A 397 26.94 0.65 -25.55
CA GLY A 397 28.19 -0.11 -25.72
C GLY A 397 28.80 -0.67 -24.44
N ILE A 398 28.07 -0.64 -23.31
CA ILE A 398 28.54 -1.24 -22.04
C ILE A 398 28.14 -2.71 -22.02
N ASP A 399 29.12 -3.60 -22.12
CA ASP A 399 28.91 -5.05 -22.12
C ASP A 399 27.81 -5.49 -23.13
N GLY A 400 27.87 -4.92 -24.33
CA GLY A 400 26.90 -5.19 -25.41
C GLY A 400 25.51 -4.56 -25.24
N ARG A 401 25.24 -3.86 -24.12
CA ARG A 401 23.95 -3.18 -23.88
C ARG A 401 23.86 -1.87 -24.66
N ARG A 402 22.69 -1.63 -25.27
CA ARG A 402 22.43 -0.41 -26.07
C ARG A 402 21.90 0.76 -25.25
N ASP A 403 21.19 0.48 -24.15
CA ASP A 403 20.43 1.47 -23.38
C ASP A 403 20.74 1.40 -21.88
N VAL A 404 21.98 1.71 -21.50
CA VAL A 404 22.32 1.92 -20.09
C VAL A 404 22.01 3.38 -19.74
N LEU A 405 21.17 3.60 -18.74
CA LEU A 405 20.83 4.92 -18.22
C LEU A 405 21.70 5.20 -17.00
N VAL A 406 22.37 6.35 -16.99
CA VAL A 406 23.22 6.78 -15.89
C VAL A 406 22.79 8.14 -15.36
N PRO A 407 22.71 8.35 -14.04
CA PRO A 407 22.48 9.67 -13.47
C PRO A 407 23.59 10.63 -13.83
N VAL A 408 23.23 11.76 -14.43
CA VAL A 408 24.16 12.84 -14.74
C VAL A 408 24.00 14.03 -13.81
N GLY A 409 22.81 14.26 -13.25
CA GLY A 409 22.54 15.32 -12.28
C GLY A 409 21.11 15.22 -11.76
N ASP A 410 20.69 16.19 -10.94
CA ASP A 410 19.31 16.32 -10.49
C ASP A 410 18.72 17.65 -10.96
N ILE A 411 17.41 17.71 -11.11
CA ILE A 411 16.65 18.92 -11.41
C ILE A 411 15.51 19.09 -10.42
N ARG A 412 15.07 20.33 -10.21
CA ARG A 412 13.86 20.69 -9.48
C ARG A 412 12.88 21.38 -10.41
N THR A 413 11.66 20.85 -10.53
CA THR A 413 10.60 21.45 -11.34
C THR A 413 10.10 22.75 -10.71
N LEU A 414 9.89 23.80 -11.53
CA LEU A 414 9.56 25.14 -11.05
C LEU A 414 8.18 25.60 -11.52
N ALA A 415 7.95 25.61 -12.83
CA ALA A 415 6.74 26.18 -13.41
C ALA A 415 6.30 25.41 -14.66
N ALA A 416 4.99 25.29 -14.84
CA ALA A 416 4.41 24.77 -16.07
C ALA A 416 4.46 25.83 -17.17
N GLU A 417 4.79 25.40 -18.39
CA GLU A 417 4.86 26.23 -19.60
C GLU A 417 4.11 25.52 -20.75
N PRO A 418 3.73 26.25 -21.82
CA PRO A 418 3.05 25.64 -22.97
C PRO A 418 3.83 24.45 -23.56
N ALA A 419 5.15 24.53 -23.61
CA ALA A 419 6.02 23.48 -24.16
C ALA A 419 6.40 22.37 -23.15
N GLY A 420 6.06 22.49 -21.86
CA GLY A 420 6.41 21.49 -20.85
C GLY A 420 6.55 22.06 -19.44
N ILE A 421 7.61 21.69 -18.72
CA ILE A 421 7.90 22.21 -17.37
C ILE A 421 9.31 22.80 -17.33
N ARG A 422 9.41 24.05 -16.87
CA ARG A 422 10.70 24.68 -16.57
C ARG A 422 11.24 24.13 -15.25
N ALA A 423 12.52 23.81 -15.24
CA ALA A 423 13.22 23.31 -14.06
C ALA A 423 14.48 24.15 -13.79
N ALA A 424 15.08 23.93 -12.62
CA ALA A 424 16.44 24.37 -12.29
C ALA A 424 17.28 23.16 -11.90
N GLN A 425 18.59 23.24 -12.08
CA GLN A 425 19.48 22.20 -11.57
C GLN A 425 19.42 22.13 -10.03
N ALA A 426 19.42 20.91 -9.50
CA ALA A 426 19.45 20.64 -8.07
C ALA A 426 20.78 19.93 -7.73
N GLY A 427 21.45 20.36 -6.66
CA GLY A 427 22.72 19.78 -6.20
C GLY A 427 23.89 20.77 -6.15
N LEU A 428 25.07 20.26 -5.78
CA LEU A 428 26.30 21.05 -5.65
C LEU A 428 27.10 20.98 -6.98
N GLY A 429 26.91 21.98 -7.85
CA GLY A 429 27.69 22.18 -9.08
C GLY A 429 26.83 22.27 -10.35
N GLN A 430 27.34 22.96 -11.37
CA GLN A 430 26.73 22.97 -12.70
C GLN A 430 26.99 21.63 -13.39
N VAL A 431 25.91 20.92 -13.69
CA VAL A 431 25.92 19.69 -14.46
C VAL A 431 25.69 20.03 -15.94
N GLY A 432 26.48 19.43 -16.83
CA GLY A 432 26.29 19.58 -18.29
C GLY A 432 25.07 18.81 -18.81
N LEU A 433 23.86 19.25 -18.42
CA LEU A 433 22.58 18.73 -18.90
C LEU A 433 22.36 19.09 -20.37
N ARG A 434 21.91 18.12 -21.17
CA ARG A 434 21.76 18.23 -22.62
C ARG A 434 20.34 17.93 -23.04
N ARG A 435 19.94 18.49 -24.19
CA ARG A 435 18.73 18.07 -24.89
C ARG A 435 18.76 16.55 -25.14
N GLY A 436 17.64 15.88 -24.88
CA GLY A 436 17.51 14.43 -25.02
C GLY A 436 17.99 13.62 -23.80
N ASP A 437 18.57 14.26 -22.78
CA ASP A 437 18.68 13.63 -21.46
C ASP A 437 17.26 13.37 -20.91
N LEU A 438 17.11 12.34 -20.09
CA LEU A 438 15.82 11.75 -19.72
C LEU A 438 15.49 12.00 -18.25
N VAL A 439 14.23 12.29 -17.97
CA VAL A 439 13.68 12.37 -16.62
C VAL A 439 12.75 11.16 -16.42
N PRO A 440 13.02 10.28 -15.43
CA PRO A 440 12.21 9.10 -15.23
C PRO A 440 10.83 9.47 -14.70
N THR A 441 9.81 8.85 -15.25
CA THR A 441 8.42 8.95 -14.81
C THR A 441 7.87 7.56 -14.57
N LEU A 442 6.71 7.49 -13.92
CA LEU A 442 5.98 6.25 -13.82
C LEU A 442 4.76 6.31 -14.73
N ARG A 443 4.60 5.32 -15.60
CA ARG A 443 3.41 5.15 -16.43
C ARG A 443 2.49 4.15 -15.74
N GLY A 444 1.26 4.58 -15.52
CA GLY A 444 0.22 3.84 -14.82
C GLY A 444 -1.11 4.54 -14.94
N GLY A 445 -2.19 3.77 -14.95
CA GLY A 445 -3.56 4.28 -15.06
C GLY A 445 -3.98 4.65 -16.49
N PRO A 446 -5.14 5.30 -16.66
CA PRO A 446 -5.59 5.77 -17.96
C PRO A 446 -4.60 6.78 -18.56
N PRO A 447 -4.42 6.80 -19.90
CA PRO A 447 -3.60 7.81 -20.55
C PRO A 447 -4.02 9.23 -20.16
N LEU A 448 -3.04 10.07 -19.83
CA LEU A 448 -3.30 11.47 -19.51
C LEU A 448 -3.77 12.21 -20.76
N ARG A 449 -4.93 12.84 -20.66
CA ARG A 449 -5.59 13.63 -21.71
C ARG A 449 -5.48 15.14 -21.48
N SER A 450 -5.02 15.54 -20.30
CA SER A 450 -4.84 16.94 -19.90
C SER A 450 -3.65 17.06 -18.95
N ARG A 451 -2.97 18.22 -18.98
CA ARG A 451 -1.89 18.56 -18.04
C ARG A 451 -2.40 19.03 -16.67
N ARG A 452 -3.72 19.10 -16.49
CA ARG A 452 -4.34 19.61 -15.26
C ARG A 452 -4.08 18.65 -14.10
N ALA A 453 -3.63 19.23 -13.00
CA ALA A 453 -3.51 18.57 -11.71
C ALA A 453 -4.80 18.81 -10.91
N LEU A 454 -5.51 17.74 -10.58
CA LEU A 454 -6.81 17.77 -9.93
C LEU A 454 -6.76 17.12 -8.56
N MET A 455 -7.63 17.61 -7.68
CA MET A 455 -7.88 17.06 -6.35
C MET A 455 -9.39 17.07 -6.08
N ARG A 456 -9.87 16.33 -5.08
CA ARG A 456 -11.28 16.43 -4.69
C ARG A 456 -11.56 17.77 -4.00
N CYS A 457 -12.62 18.44 -4.41
CA CYS A 457 -12.98 19.76 -3.86
C CYS A 457 -13.26 19.69 -2.37
N ARG A 458 -12.97 20.77 -1.67
CA ARG A 458 -13.44 21.00 -0.29
C ARG A 458 -14.76 21.77 -0.28
N GLY A 459 -15.64 21.39 0.64
CA GLY A 459 -16.82 22.15 1.02
C GLY A 459 -16.46 23.34 1.90
N ALA A 460 -17.46 24.16 2.24
CA ALA A 460 -17.29 25.31 3.13
C ALA A 460 -16.87 24.93 4.56
N ASP A 461 -17.15 23.69 4.97
CA ASP A 461 -16.77 23.08 6.24
C ASP A 461 -15.37 22.44 6.23
N GLY A 462 -14.66 22.48 5.09
CA GLY A 462 -13.37 21.81 4.91
C GLY A 462 -13.48 20.29 4.70
N ALA A 463 -14.69 19.72 4.66
CA ALA A 463 -14.88 18.32 4.32
C ALA A 463 -14.74 18.10 2.80
N LEU A 464 -14.49 16.87 2.39
CA LEU A 464 -14.48 16.51 0.97
C LEU A 464 -15.88 16.66 0.39
N ALA A 465 -16.02 17.52 -0.62
CA ALA A 465 -17.28 17.84 -1.23
C ALA A 465 -17.93 16.61 -1.89
N LEU A 466 -19.26 16.59 -1.83
CA LEU A 466 -20.10 15.58 -2.44
C LEU A 466 -21.45 16.21 -2.80
N ASP A 467 -21.88 16.06 -4.04
CA ASP A 467 -23.21 16.50 -4.49
C ASP A 467 -24.14 15.29 -4.46
N THR A 468 -24.88 15.13 -3.37
CA THR A 468 -25.90 14.10 -3.21
C THR A 468 -27.28 14.68 -3.48
N ARG A 469 -28.02 14.03 -4.38
CA ARG A 469 -29.37 14.40 -4.80
C ARG A 469 -30.33 13.24 -4.56
N GLY A 470 -31.61 13.56 -4.35
CA GLY A 470 -32.64 12.56 -4.09
C GLY A 470 -32.71 12.12 -2.63
N GLY A 471 -33.57 11.13 -2.36
CA GLY A 471 -33.96 10.73 -1.00
C GLY A 471 -33.28 9.48 -0.46
N VAL A 472 -32.47 8.79 -1.27
CA VAL A 472 -31.80 7.54 -0.89
C VAL A 472 -30.30 7.78 -0.77
N ALA A 473 -29.74 7.50 0.41
CA ALA A 473 -28.30 7.57 0.63
C ALA A 473 -27.62 6.26 0.21
N MET A 474 -26.39 6.37 -0.30
CA MET A 474 -25.55 5.22 -0.62
C MET A 474 -24.28 5.25 0.23
N THR A 475 -24.12 4.28 1.13
CA THR A 475 -23.03 4.27 2.12
C THR A 475 -21.64 4.24 1.47
N ALA A 476 -21.49 3.51 0.36
CA ALA A 476 -20.19 3.35 -0.31
C ALA A 476 -19.82 4.52 -1.24
N TRP A 477 -20.77 5.41 -1.60
CA TRP A 477 -20.53 6.44 -2.62
C TRP A 477 -19.36 7.39 -2.32
N PRO A 478 -19.21 7.94 -1.09
CA PRO A 478 -18.11 8.85 -0.80
C PRO A 478 -16.72 8.26 -1.07
N MET A 479 -16.57 6.93 -1.00
CA MET A 479 -15.34 6.18 -1.24
C MET A 479 -15.21 5.77 -2.71
N ALA A 480 -16.28 5.20 -3.27
CA ALA A 480 -16.39 4.78 -4.66
C ALA A 480 -16.17 5.91 -5.68
N ALA A 481 -16.59 7.12 -5.33
CA ALA A 481 -16.57 8.26 -6.22
C ALA A 481 -15.16 8.67 -6.68
N GLU A 482 -14.22 8.72 -5.74
CA GLU A 482 -12.82 9.08 -6.02
C GLU A 482 -12.13 8.02 -6.86
N LEU A 483 -12.41 6.75 -6.57
CA LEU A 483 -11.95 5.62 -7.37
C LEU A 483 -12.42 5.72 -8.83
N GLY A 484 -13.71 5.97 -9.04
CA GLY A 484 -14.29 6.11 -10.38
C GLY A 484 -13.64 7.25 -11.17
N PHE A 485 -13.33 8.36 -10.50
CA PHE A 485 -12.65 9.50 -11.12
C PHE A 485 -11.20 9.16 -11.47
N ALA A 486 -10.44 8.63 -10.52
CA ALA A 486 -9.05 8.22 -10.68
C ALA A 486 -8.86 7.20 -11.80
N GLY A 487 -9.78 6.23 -11.91
CA GLY A 487 -9.72 5.19 -12.94
C GLY A 487 -10.15 5.66 -14.34
N GLY A 488 -10.92 6.76 -14.44
CA GLY A 488 -11.60 7.14 -15.69
C GLY A 488 -11.14 8.45 -16.31
N ALA A 489 -10.83 9.48 -15.51
CA ALA A 489 -10.67 10.85 -16.02
C ALA A 489 -9.48 11.02 -16.97
N GLY A 490 -8.34 10.36 -16.71
CA GLY A 490 -7.12 10.56 -17.50
C GLY A 490 -6.48 11.93 -17.24
N VAL A 491 -6.31 12.27 -15.96
CA VAL A 491 -5.69 13.52 -15.47
C VAL A 491 -4.70 13.20 -14.37
N ALA A 492 -3.79 14.12 -14.07
CA ALA A 492 -2.92 13.98 -12.90
C ALA A 492 -3.76 14.21 -11.64
N LEU A 493 -4.09 13.14 -10.92
CA LEU A 493 -4.92 13.20 -9.71
C LEU A 493 -4.06 13.07 -8.45
N PHE A 494 -4.39 13.86 -7.43
CA PHE A 494 -3.72 13.83 -6.12
C PHE A 494 -4.75 13.72 -4.98
N ASP A 495 -4.42 12.97 -3.94
CA ASP A 495 -5.18 12.93 -2.68
C ASP A 495 -4.74 14.09 -1.79
N GLY A 496 -5.68 14.98 -1.46
CA GLY A 496 -5.40 16.16 -0.64
C GLY A 496 -5.28 15.92 0.85
N ASP A 497 -5.77 14.79 1.35
CA ASP A 497 -5.59 14.39 2.73
C ASP A 497 -4.30 13.59 2.93
N LEU A 498 -3.66 13.11 1.85
CA LEU A 498 -2.49 12.26 1.93
C LEU A 498 -1.34 12.86 2.76
N PRO A 499 -0.93 14.13 2.59
CA PRO A 499 0.09 14.74 3.43
C PRO A 499 -0.24 14.69 4.94
N ALA A 500 -1.50 14.97 5.29
CA ALA A 500 -1.95 14.93 6.68
C ALA A 500 -1.94 13.50 7.24
N ARG A 501 -2.31 12.50 6.43
CA ARG A 501 -2.26 11.08 6.83
C ARG A 501 -0.83 10.58 7.02
N LEU A 502 0.11 11.13 6.26
CA LEU A 502 1.52 10.76 6.30
C LEU A 502 2.32 11.48 7.39
N ALA A 503 1.84 12.63 7.89
CA ALA A 503 2.59 13.50 8.81
C ALA A 503 3.19 12.78 10.03
N GLY A 504 2.47 11.81 10.60
CA GLY A 504 2.94 11.03 11.76
C GLY A 504 4.05 10.02 11.47
N LEU A 505 4.31 9.72 10.20
CA LEU A 505 5.28 8.71 9.77
C LEU A 505 6.65 9.28 9.43
N GLY A 506 6.79 10.60 9.32
CA GLY A 506 8.01 11.22 8.80
C GLY A 506 9.27 10.95 9.63
N VAL A 507 9.12 10.68 10.92
CA VAL A 507 10.24 10.29 11.82
C VAL A 507 10.83 8.92 11.48
N GLU A 508 10.10 8.10 10.72
CA GLU A 508 10.52 6.73 10.40
C GLU A 508 11.40 6.67 9.14
N PHE A 509 11.32 7.68 8.26
CA PHE A 509 11.89 7.66 6.92
C PHE A 509 13.04 8.68 6.73
N GLY A 510 14.11 8.23 6.08
CA GLY A 510 15.16 9.13 5.57
C GLY A 510 14.61 10.03 4.46
N GLU A 511 15.17 11.23 4.32
CA GLU A 511 14.85 12.16 3.23
C GLU A 511 13.36 12.58 3.17
N TRP A 512 12.60 12.38 4.26
CA TRP A 512 11.17 12.68 4.32
C TRP A 512 10.80 14.11 3.89
N LYS A 513 11.64 15.08 4.27
CA LYS A 513 11.46 16.50 3.90
C LYS A 513 11.43 16.73 2.39
N ASP A 514 12.02 15.82 1.62
CA ASP A 514 12.13 15.88 0.16
C ASP A 514 11.13 14.92 -0.51
N PHE A 515 10.20 14.30 0.24
CA PHE A 515 9.21 13.35 -0.28
C PHE A 515 7.93 14.06 -0.73
N PRO A 516 7.69 14.25 -2.05
CA PRO A 516 6.61 15.12 -2.54
C PRO A 516 5.20 14.64 -2.16
N ALA A 517 5.00 13.33 -1.97
CA ALA A 517 3.73 12.78 -1.52
C ALA A 517 3.32 13.22 -0.10
N ALA A 518 4.28 13.62 0.73
CA ALA A 518 4.06 14.15 2.07
C ALA A 518 3.91 15.69 2.10
N THR A 519 3.97 16.35 0.95
CA THR A 519 3.88 17.81 0.84
C THR A 519 2.48 18.25 0.43
N ALA A 520 1.91 19.19 1.18
CA ALA A 520 0.63 19.79 0.84
C ALA A 520 0.66 20.45 -0.54
N ARG A 521 -0.43 20.31 -1.28
CA ARG A 521 -0.60 20.90 -2.61
C ARG A 521 -1.79 21.84 -2.61
N ASP A 522 -1.64 22.96 -3.30
CA ASP A 522 -2.75 23.87 -3.58
C ASP A 522 -3.26 23.61 -5.01
N PRO A 523 -4.41 22.94 -5.16
CA PRO A 523 -4.93 22.60 -6.47
C PRO A 523 -5.45 23.85 -7.20
N GLN A 524 -5.02 24.01 -8.45
CA GLN A 524 -5.57 25.03 -9.35
C GLN A 524 -6.99 24.69 -9.84
N GLU A 525 -7.37 23.41 -9.75
CA GLU A 525 -8.70 22.92 -10.07
C GLU A 525 -9.06 21.74 -9.18
N CYS A 526 -10.35 21.52 -8.96
CA CYS A 526 -10.85 20.40 -8.18
C CYS A 526 -12.11 19.78 -8.80
N PHE A 527 -12.45 18.56 -8.37
CA PHE A 527 -13.68 17.88 -8.78
C PHE A 527 -14.60 17.56 -7.60
N THR A 528 -15.92 17.63 -7.84
CA THR A 528 -16.96 17.18 -6.92
C THR A 528 -17.73 16.02 -7.55
N PRO A 529 -17.78 14.85 -6.91
CA PRO A 529 -18.63 13.76 -7.36
C PRO A 529 -20.10 14.04 -7.15
N VAL A 530 -20.93 13.56 -8.07
CA VAL A 530 -22.38 13.74 -8.09
C VAL A 530 -23.06 12.37 -8.04
N ILE A 531 -23.99 12.18 -7.11
CA ILE A 531 -24.93 11.05 -7.13
C ILE A 531 -26.35 11.56 -6.94
N GLY A 532 -27.29 11.02 -7.71
CA GLY A 532 -28.72 11.22 -7.55
C GLY A 532 -29.42 9.88 -7.51
N ILE A 533 -30.22 9.62 -6.47
CA ILE A 533 -31.02 8.39 -6.37
C ILE A 533 -32.47 8.79 -6.04
N VAL A 534 -33.36 8.65 -7.02
CA VAL A 534 -34.76 9.07 -6.92
C VAL A 534 -35.67 7.89 -7.25
N PRO A 535 -36.72 7.59 -6.46
CA PRO A 535 -37.71 6.58 -6.83
C PRO A 535 -38.35 6.89 -8.19
N ALA A 536 -38.35 5.91 -9.09
CA ALA A 536 -38.92 6.06 -10.43
C ALA A 536 -40.45 5.81 -10.43
N ALA A 537 -41.19 6.53 -11.26
CA ALA A 537 -42.65 6.42 -11.34
C ALA A 537 -43.15 5.03 -11.78
N ALA A 538 -42.34 4.31 -12.57
CA ALA A 538 -42.64 2.95 -13.06
C ALA A 538 -42.13 1.83 -12.12
N GLY A 539 -41.65 2.19 -10.92
CA GLY A 539 -40.95 1.29 -10.01
C GLY A 539 -39.42 1.29 -10.25
N GLY A 540 -38.66 1.03 -9.18
CA GLY A 540 -37.20 1.13 -9.18
C GLY A 540 -36.68 2.52 -8.84
N TYR A 541 -35.44 2.84 -9.26
CA TYR A 541 -34.77 4.10 -8.95
C TYR A 541 -34.07 4.70 -10.17
N ASP A 542 -34.30 5.97 -10.44
CA ASP A 542 -33.53 6.77 -11.39
C ASP A 542 -32.20 7.16 -10.73
N LEU A 543 -31.11 6.64 -11.30
CA LEU A 543 -29.74 6.94 -10.90
C LEU A 543 -29.16 8.03 -11.78
N THR A 544 -28.51 9.02 -11.17
CA THR A 544 -27.63 9.98 -11.84
C THR A 544 -26.25 9.90 -11.20
N VAL A 545 -25.21 9.64 -11.98
CA VAL A 545 -23.83 9.52 -11.48
C VAL A 545 -22.92 10.39 -12.35
N GLY A 546 -22.11 11.26 -11.73
CA GLY A 546 -21.31 12.21 -12.49
C GLY A 546 -20.26 12.94 -11.69
N TYR A 547 -19.64 13.94 -12.33
CA TYR A 547 -18.60 14.78 -11.75
C TYR A 547 -18.74 16.22 -12.24
N THR A 548 -18.39 17.16 -11.38
CA THR A 548 -18.32 18.59 -11.71
C THR A 548 -16.92 19.12 -11.40
N LEU A 549 -16.33 19.88 -12.32
CA LEU A 549 -15.03 20.54 -12.15
C LEU A 549 -15.22 22.00 -11.74
N PHE A 550 -14.34 22.46 -10.85
CA PHE A 550 -14.29 23.82 -10.34
C PHE A 550 -12.86 24.35 -10.41
N GLY A 551 -12.71 25.66 -10.61
CA GLY A 551 -11.42 26.34 -10.45
C GLY A 551 -11.04 26.51 -8.98
N GLY A 552 -9.77 26.38 -8.64
CA GLY A 552 -9.24 26.34 -7.27
C GLY A 552 -9.53 25.03 -6.55
N GLY A 553 -9.30 25.02 -5.23
CA GLY A 553 -9.46 23.82 -4.38
C GLY A 553 -10.82 23.63 -3.71
N THR A 554 -11.80 24.49 -3.97
CA THR A 554 -13.09 24.47 -3.26
C THR A 554 -14.27 24.60 -4.22
N ILE A 555 -15.45 24.18 -3.75
CA ILE A 555 -16.71 24.34 -4.50
C ILE A 555 -17.15 25.80 -4.68
N ALA A 556 -16.51 26.76 -3.99
CA ALA A 556 -16.78 28.18 -4.16
C ALA A 556 -16.15 28.76 -5.44
N GLY A 557 -15.26 28.00 -6.08
CA GLY A 557 -14.66 28.37 -7.34
C GLY A 557 -15.63 28.39 -8.53
N ALA A 558 -15.18 28.94 -9.65
CA ALA A 558 -15.97 28.94 -10.87
C ALA A 558 -16.13 27.51 -11.40
N LYS A 559 -17.37 27.10 -11.69
CA LYS A 559 -17.64 25.82 -12.36
C LYS A 559 -17.05 25.83 -13.76
N LEU A 560 -16.16 24.88 -14.05
CA LEU A 560 -15.45 24.78 -15.32
C LEU A 560 -16.16 23.83 -16.29
N ALA A 561 -16.54 22.65 -15.80
CA ALA A 561 -17.21 21.62 -16.58
C ALA A 561 -18.06 20.72 -15.67
N GLY A 562 -18.93 19.92 -16.27
CA GLY A 562 -19.63 18.86 -15.55
C GLY A 562 -20.29 17.89 -16.50
N GLY A 563 -20.39 16.64 -16.07
CA GLY A 563 -20.98 15.57 -16.86
C GLY A 563 -21.52 14.48 -15.94
N GLY A 564 -22.51 13.74 -16.42
CA GLY A 564 -23.08 12.63 -15.69
C GLY A 564 -23.84 11.69 -16.61
N LEU A 565 -24.04 10.47 -16.12
CA LEU A 565 -24.80 9.42 -16.78
C LEU A 565 -26.05 9.14 -15.96
N GLN A 566 -27.13 8.81 -16.67
CA GLN A 566 -28.38 8.38 -16.08
C GLN A 566 -28.60 6.88 -16.34
N SER A 567 -29.19 6.19 -15.39
CA SER A 567 -29.53 4.77 -15.51
C SER A 567 -30.72 4.44 -14.61
N LEU A 568 -31.56 3.50 -15.04
CA LEU A 568 -32.64 2.98 -14.21
C LEU A 568 -32.12 1.76 -13.43
N LEU A 569 -32.23 1.78 -12.11
CA LEU A 569 -32.02 0.64 -11.23
C LEU A 569 -33.33 -0.10 -11.01
N THR A 570 -33.34 -1.39 -11.33
CA THR A 570 -34.38 -2.32 -10.90
C THR A 570 -33.85 -3.10 -9.70
N PRO A 571 -34.35 -2.86 -8.47
CA PRO A 571 -33.89 -3.57 -7.29
C PRO A 571 -34.12 -5.07 -7.40
N SER A 572 -33.26 -5.83 -6.72
CA SER A 572 -33.43 -7.25 -6.48
C SER A 572 -34.82 -7.52 -5.89
N ARG A 573 -35.51 -8.53 -6.42
CA ARG A 573 -36.83 -8.92 -5.91
C ARG A 573 -36.69 -9.52 -4.51
N MET A 574 -37.51 -9.01 -3.58
CA MET A 574 -37.57 -9.47 -2.20
C MET A 574 -38.91 -10.18 -1.93
N PRO A 575 -38.95 -11.16 -1.00
CA PRO A 575 -40.20 -11.69 -0.47
C PRO A 575 -41.12 -10.55 0.05
N ALA A 576 -42.43 -10.71 -0.09
CA ALA A 576 -43.40 -9.69 0.30
C ALA A 576 -43.39 -9.39 1.82
N ASP A 577 -42.96 -10.37 2.62
CA ASP A 577 -42.80 -10.32 4.07
C ASP A 577 -41.35 -10.02 4.51
N ALA A 578 -40.46 -9.68 3.57
CA ALA A 578 -39.08 -9.34 3.90
C ALA A 578 -39.03 -8.11 4.83
N PRO A 579 -38.23 -8.16 5.92
CA PRO A 579 -38.08 -7.02 6.82
C PRO A 579 -37.52 -5.78 6.10
N ALA A 580 -37.92 -4.59 6.55
CA ALA A 580 -37.52 -3.32 5.92
C ALA A 580 -36.00 -3.13 5.90
N GLU A 581 -35.30 -3.60 6.95
CA GLU A 581 -33.84 -3.60 7.02
C GLU A 581 -33.20 -4.49 5.95
N ALA A 582 -33.80 -5.65 5.64
CA ALA A 582 -33.30 -6.55 4.60
C ALA A 582 -33.51 -5.95 3.20
N VAL A 583 -34.66 -5.29 2.97
CA VAL A 583 -34.93 -4.56 1.72
C VAL A 583 -33.93 -3.41 1.54
N SER A 584 -33.69 -2.62 2.58
CA SER A 584 -32.72 -1.52 2.56
C SER A 584 -31.28 -2.01 2.34
N ALA A 585 -30.88 -3.09 3.00
CA ALA A 585 -29.57 -3.72 2.81
C ALA A 585 -29.36 -4.22 1.38
N MET A 586 -30.36 -4.92 0.81
CA MET A 586 -30.32 -5.40 -0.57
C MET A 586 -30.25 -4.26 -1.58
N LEU A 587 -30.98 -3.16 -1.35
CA LEU A 587 -30.87 -1.96 -2.18
C LEU A 587 -29.45 -1.38 -2.15
N GLN A 588 -28.76 -1.37 -1.00
CA GLN A 588 -27.36 -0.93 -0.96
C GLN A 588 -26.44 -1.83 -1.80
N PHE A 589 -26.65 -3.15 -1.80
CA PHE A 589 -25.89 -4.07 -2.65
C PHE A 589 -26.10 -3.76 -4.14
N ASP A 590 -27.37 -3.63 -4.55
CA ASP A 590 -27.72 -3.34 -5.96
C ASP A 590 -27.17 -1.97 -6.41
N LEU A 591 -27.23 -0.96 -5.53
CA LEU A 591 -26.68 0.37 -5.79
C LEU A 591 -25.18 0.33 -6.06
N VAL A 592 -24.39 -0.39 -5.25
CA VAL A 592 -22.94 -0.49 -5.47
C VAL A 592 -22.61 -1.14 -6.81
N GLU A 593 -23.31 -2.23 -7.15
CA GLU A 593 -23.11 -2.96 -8.39
C GLU A 593 -23.37 -2.09 -9.63
N GLN A 594 -24.39 -1.24 -9.59
CA GLN A 594 -24.75 -0.39 -10.73
C GLN A 594 -24.00 0.95 -10.77
N VAL A 595 -23.77 1.60 -9.63
CA VAL A 595 -23.16 2.94 -9.56
C VAL A 595 -21.68 2.92 -9.89
N LEU A 596 -20.93 1.89 -9.49
CA LEU A 596 -19.48 1.84 -9.69
C LEU A 596 -19.07 1.87 -11.19
N PRO A 597 -19.63 1.02 -12.07
CA PRO A 597 -19.33 1.10 -13.50
C PRO A 597 -19.79 2.42 -14.14
N LEU A 598 -20.90 3.00 -13.67
CA LEU A 598 -21.39 4.30 -14.14
C LEU A 598 -20.43 5.43 -13.78
N ALA A 599 -19.88 5.43 -12.57
CA ALA A 599 -18.90 6.41 -12.12
C ALA A 599 -17.65 6.40 -13.01
N LEU A 600 -17.09 5.23 -13.29
CA LEU A 600 -15.94 5.10 -14.18
C LEU A 600 -16.22 5.66 -15.59
N LYS A 601 -17.38 5.31 -16.16
CA LYS A 601 -17.79 5.81 -17.49
C LYS A 601 -18.03 7.32 -17.48
N ALA A 602 -18.67 7.85 -16.44
CA ALA A 602 -18.95 9.28 -16.31
C ALA A 602 -17.66 10.11 -16.19
N ALA A 603 -16.67 9.61 -15.44
CA ALA A 603 -15.34 10.22 -15.38
C ALA A 603 -14.64 10.21 -16.74
N GLY A 604 -14.70 9.08 -17.47
CA GLY A 604 -14.09 8.95 -18.79
C GLY A 604 -14.70 9.83 -19.87
N GLY A 605 -15.98 10.18 -19.75
CA GLY A 605 -16.71 11.06 -20.67
C GLY A 605 -16.69 12.54 -20.28
N LEU A 606 -16.03 12.92 -19.18
CA LEU A 606 -15.94 14.31 -18.75
C LEU A 606 -15.07 15.12 -19.72
N SER A 607 -15.59 16.23 -20.23
CA SER A 607 -14.78 17.18 -21.00
C SER A 607 -13.85 17.93 -20.06
N LEU A 608 -12.54 17.77 -20.26
CA LEU A 608 -11.52 18.31 -19.37
C LEU A 608 -11.03 19.70 -19.75
N GLY A 609 -11.30 20.13 -21.00
CA GLY A 609 -10.66 21.31 -21.58
C GLY A 609 -9.14 21.14 -21.73
N ASP A 610 -8.55 21.76 -22.74
CA ASP A 610 -7.08 21.84 -22.84
C ASP A 610 -6.50 22.79 -21.79
#